data_AF-A0A368C8Z0-F1
#
_entry.id   AF-A0A368C8Z0-F1
#
_cell.length_a   1.000
_cell.length_b   1.000
_cell.length_c   1.000
_cell.angle_alpha   90.00
_cell.angle_beta   90.00
_cell.angle_gamma   90.00
#
_symmetry.space_group_name_H-M   'P 1'
#
loop_
_entity.id
_entity.type
_entity.pdbx_description
1 polymer ?
#
loop_
_entity_poly.entity_id
_entity_poly.type
_entity_poly.pdbx_seq_one_letter_code
_entity_poly.pdbx_strand_id
1 'polypeptide(L)'
;MPEGPEIRLAADKIEAVLKDKPAERVEFGLAPLKRFTKSLTGSTVLSLETRGKALLTHFNSGYTIYSHNQLYGVWRVVKRDKVPKTNRQLRLAIHTEQHSALLYSASDISVWKTEKIEEHPFLQRIGPDILNPNLTWREIAERLQSKAFSGRALNSVYLDQAFLAGLGNYLRSEILFVAGIHPAKKARELSKGEIGKLARATLDISQRSYAQRGVTIPDRQYKALKNKGASYGKARFFVFSRANQPCRVCKTKIQRSSANARRIYTCATCQPND
;
A
#
# COMPACT_ATOMS: atom_id res chain seq x y z
N MET A 1 -4.91 7.24 -3.03
CA MET A 1 -3.68 6.50 -3.35
C MET A 1 -3.80 5.14 -2.71
N PRO A 2 -3.75 4.04 -3.49
CA PRO A 2 -3.56 2.70 -2.94
C PRO A 2 -2.30 2.66 -2.06
N GLU A 3 -2.37 2.01 -0.90
CA GLU A 3 -1.22 1.75 -0.03
C GLU A 3 -0.78 0.29 -0.21
N GLY A 4 0.24 -0.16 0.53
CA GLY A 4 0.77 -1.53 0.41
C GLY A 4 -0.31 -2.61 0.42
N PRO A 5 -1.27 -2.59 1.39
CA PRO A 5 -2.40 -3.51 1.41
C PRO A 5 -3.20 -3.58 0.10
N GLU A 6 -3.54 -2.43 -0.49
CA GLU A 6 -4.31 -2.42 -1.74
C GLU A 6 -3.47 -2.87 -2.95
N ILE A 7 -2.15 -2.61 -2.94
CA ILE A 7 -1.25 -3.08 -3.99
C ILE A 7 -1.08 -4.60 -3.92
N ARG A 8 -0.92 -5.19 -2.72
CA ARG A 8 -0.86 -6.64 -2.54
C ARG A 8 -2.16 -7.32 -2.98
N LEU A 9 -3.32 -6.78 -2.59
CA LEU A 9 -4.62 -7.30 -3.04
C LEU A 9 -4.81 -7.22 -4.56
N ALA A 10 -4.24 -6.20 -5.21
CA ALA A 10 -4.24 -6.13 -6.67
C ALA A 10 -3.30 -7.18 -7.26
N ALA A 11 -2.09 -7.34 -6.70
CA ALA A 11 -1.14 -8.36 -7.11
C ALA A 11 -1.73 -9.77 -7.01
N ASP A 12 -2.39 -10.13 -5.91
CA ASP A 12 -3.00 -11.46 -5.74
C ASP A 12 -4.04 -11.77 -6.82
N LYS A 13 -4.87 -10.76 -7.17
CA LYS A 13 -5.88 -10.91 -8.22
C LYS A 13 -5.26 -11.09 -9.60
N ILE A 14 -4.17 -10.36 -9.87
CA ILE A 14 -3.46 -10.45 -11.15
C ILE A 14 -2.71 -11.78 -11.21
N GLU A 15 -2.05 -12.17 -10.12
CA GLU A 15 -1.31 -13.42 -10.01
C GLU A 15 -2.19 -14.63 -10.27
N ALA A 16 -3.40 -14.67 -9.71
CA ALA A 16 -4.38 -15.72 -9.95
C ALA A 16 -4.73 -15.93 -11.44
N VAL A 17 -4.55 -14.91 -12.29
CA VAL A 17 -4.85 -15.00 -13.73
C VAL A 17 -3.64 -15.02 -14.65
N LEU A 18 -2.45 -14.62 -14.16
CA LEU A 18 -1.21 -14.54 -14.96
C LEU A 18 -0.19 -15.62 -14.62
N LYS A 19 -0.05 -16.00 -13.35
CA LYS A 19 1.03 -16.88 -12.90
C LYS A 19 0.98 -18.24 -13.59
N ASP A 20 2.16 -18.73 -13.97
CA ASP A 20 2.40 -20.00 -14.67
C ASP A 20 1.66 -20.12 -16.01
N LYS A 21 1.25 -18.98 -16.59
CA LYS A 21 0.59 -18.91 -17.90
C LYS A 21 1.42 -18.10 -18.89
N PRO A 22 1.38 -18.46 -20.19
CA PRO A 22 2.00 -17.65 -21.23
C PRO A 22 1.22 -16.33 -21.38
N ALA A 23 1.97 -15.23 -21.46
CA ALA A 23 1.46 -13.94 -21.86
C ALA A 23 1.31 -13.91 -23.38
N GLU A 24 0.22 -14.49 -23.91
CA GLU A 24 -0.09 -14.54 -25.36
C GLU A 24 0.07 -13.20 -26.07
N ARG A 25 -0.18 -12.09 -25.35
CA ARG A 25 0.05 -10.75 -25.84
C ARG A 25 0.42 -9.81 -24.71
N VAL A 26 1.43 -8.95 -24.94
CA VAL A 26 1.79 -7.85 -24.04
C VAL A 26 1.75 -6.52 -24.79
N GLU A 27 0.95 -5.57 -24.32
CA GLU A 27 0.80 -4.26 -24.94
C GLU A 27 1.28 -3.14 -24.02
N PHE A 28 2.15 -2.27 -24.52
CA PHE A 28 2.57 -1.06 -23.82
C PHE A 28 1.94 0.18 -24.44
N GLY A 29 1.32 1.00 -23.59
CA GLY A 29 0.81 2.32 -23.98
C GLY A 29 1.90 3.39 -24.05
N LEU A 30 3.07 3.17 -23.43
CA LEU A 30 4.22 4.08 -23.44
C LEU A 30 5.19 3.69 -24.56
N ALA A 31 5.44 4.60 -25.51
CA ALA A 31 6.25 4.33 -26.70
C ALA A 31 7.64 3.73 -26.41
N PRO A 32 8.43 4.22 -25.43
CA PRO A 32 9.75 3.63 -25.14
C PRO A 32 9.71 2.17 -24.68
N LEU A 33 8.58 1.71 -24.14
CA LEU A 33 8.43 0.35 -23.62
C LEU A 33 8.00 -0.66 -24.71
N LYS A 34 7.49 -0.19 -25.86
CA LYS A 34 7.03 -1.06 -26.94
C LYS A 34 8.15 -1.98 -27.48
N ARG A 35 9.42 -1.58 -27.35
CA ARG A 35 10.58 -2.42 -27.72
C ARG A 35 10.64 -3.76 -26.98
N PHE A 36 10.02 -3.86 -25.79
CA PHE A 36 10.01 -5.08 -24.98
C PHE A 36 8.84 -6.01 -25.31
N THR A 37 7.86 -5.57 -26.12
CA THR A 37 6.66 -6.36 -26.44
C THR A 37 7.02 -7.72 -27.02
N LYS A 38 7.98 -7.78 -27.96
CA LYS A 38 8.40 -9.04 -28.60
C LYS A 38 9.03 -10.01 -27.60
N SER A 39 9.84 -9.52 -26.66
CA SER A 39 10.53 -10.36 -25.67
C SER A 39 9.63 -10.86 -24.54
N LEU A 40 8.51 -10.19 -24.30
CA LEU A 40 7.56 -10.54 -23.22
C LEU A 40 6.35 -11.32 -23.75
N THR A 41 5.97 -11.11 -25.00
CA THR A 41 4.88 -11.86 -25.65
C THR A 41 5.31 -13.32 -25.83
N GLY A 42 4.43 -14.25 -25.44
CA GLY A 42 4.71 -15.69 -25.39
C GLY A 42 5.52 -16.14 -24.17
N SER A 43 6.10 -15.21 -23.39
CA SER A 43 6.82 -15.56 -22.16
C SER A 43 5.85 -15.91 -21.03
N THR A 44 6.28 -16.77 -20.11
CA THR A 44 5.48 -17.17 -18.94
C THR A 44 5.72 -16.21 -17.78
N VAL A 45 4.65 -15.78 -17.12
CA VAL A 45 4.74 -15.02 -15.87
C VAL A 45 5.02 -15.99 -14.72
N LEU A 46 6.15 -15.81 -14.04
CA LEU A 46 6.60 -16.69 -12.94
C LEU A 46 5.96 -16.32 -11.60
N SER A 47 5.89 -15.03 -11.30
CA SER A 47 5.39 -14.54 -10.01
C SER A 47 5.03 -13.07 -10.07
N LEU A 48 4.21 -12.65 -9.09
CA LEU A 48 3.99 -11.23 -8.80
C LEU A 48 4.46 -10.90 -7.39
N GLU A 49 5.45 -10.02 -7.34
CA GLU A 49 6.02 -9.51 -6.10
C GLU A 49 5.55 -8.08 -5.85
N THR A 50 5.36 -7.74 -4.58
CA THR A 50 5.13 -6.36 -4.16
C THR A 50 6.29 -5.89 -3.31
N ARG A 51 6.75 -4.68 -3.57
CA ARG A 51 7.77 -3.99 -2.77
C ARG A 51 7.22 -2.63 -2.36
N GLY A 52 6.62 -2.59 -1.18
CA GLY A 52 5.86 -1.46 -0.67
C GLY A 52 4.63 -1.17 -1.52
N LYS A 53 4.74 -0.18 -2.40
CA LYS A 53 3.64 0.23 -3.31
C LYS A 53 3.94 -0.01 -4.79
N ALA A 54 5.11 -0.60 -5.07
CA ALA A 54 5.46 -1.11 -6.39
C ALA A 54 4.97 -2.54 -6.56
N LEU A 55 4.62 -2.90 -7.79
CA LEU A 55 4.30 -4.25 -8.23
C LEU A 55 5.32 -4.66 -9.29
N LEU A 56 5.94 -5.81 -9.07
CA LEU A 56 6.91 -6.44 -9.95
C LEU A 56 6.26 -7.68 -10.57
N THR A 57 6.27 -7.76 -11.90
CA THR A 57 5.79 -8.94 -12.64
C THR A 57 6.99 -9.61 -13.30
N HIS A 58 7.35 -10.80 -12.82
CA HIS A 58 8.54 -11.53 -13.26
C HIS A 58 8.20 -12.49 -14.40
N PHE A 59 9.00 -12.48 -15.46
CA PHE A 59 8.84 -13.36 -16.62
C PHE A 59 10.01 -14.34 -16.73
N ASN A 60 9.74 -15.51 -17.30
CA ASN A 60 10.78 -16.52 -17.56
C ASN A 60 11.80 -16.10 -18.64
N SER A 61 11.53 -15.04 -19.41
CA SER A 61 12.47 -14.45 -20.37
C SER A 61 13.61 -13.65 -19.74
N GLY A 62 13.70 -13.61 -18.40
CA GLY A 62 14.71 -12.85 -17.67
C GLY A 62 14.39 -11.35 -17.57
N TYR A 63 13.13 -10.97 -17.79
CA TYR A 63 12.64 -9.60 -17.62
C TYR A 63 11.65 -9.50 -16.46
N THR A 64 11.71 -8.36 -15.77
CA THR A 64 10.73 -7.95 -14.77
C THR A 64 10.10 -6.64 -15.20
N ILE A 65 8.76 -6.57 -15.20
CA ILE A 65 8.05 -5.30 -15.33
C ILE A 65 7.88 -4.70 -13.94
N TYR A 66 8.45 -3.52 -13.73
CA TYR A 66 8.15 -2.66 -12.58
C TYR A 66 6.96 -1.77 -12.91
N SER A 67 6.00 -1.67 -12.00
CA SER A 67 4.92 -0.69 -12.08
C SER A 67 4.60 -0.08 -10.72
N HIS A 68 4.34 1.23 -10.70
CA HIS A 68 3.88 1.92 -9.51
C HIS A 68 2.64 2.76 -9.82
N ASN A 69 1.55 2.48 -9.12
CA ASN A 69 0.25 3.10 -9.41
C ASN A 69 0.23 4.61 -9.13
N GLN A 70 1.14 5.11 -8.30
CA GLN A 70 1.10 6.50 -7.83
C GLN A 70 -0.31 6.84 -7.31
N LEU A 71 -0.84 8.02 -7.64
CA LEU A 71 -2.17 8.44 -7.18
C LEU A 71 -3.33 7.84 -7.98
N TYR A 72 -3.13 7.60 -9.28
CA TYR A 72 -4.24 7.38 -10.23
C TYR A 72 -4.20 6.03 -10.92
N GLY A 73 -3.06 5.35 -10.91
CA GLY A 73 -2.86 4.04 -11.51
C GLY A 73 -3.81 3.01 -10.92
N VAL A 74 -4.36 2.16 -11.78
CA VAL A 74 -5.26 1.10 -11.36
C VAL A 74 -5.12 -0.11 -12.26
N TRP A 75 -4.92 -1.26 -11.63
CA TRP A 75 -5.00 -2.55 -12.28
C TRP A 75 -6.45 -3.04 -12.33
N ARG A 76 -6.83 -3.63 -13.46
CA ARG A 76 -8.10 -4.32 -13.65
C ARG A 76 -7.84 -5.70 -14.22
N VAL A 77 -8.47 -6.70 -13.63
CA VAL A 77 -8.51 -8.05 -14.17
C VAL A 77 -9.88 -8.27 -14.79
N VAL A 78 -9.90 -8.70 -16.05
CA VAL A 78 -11.12 -8.98 -16.81
C VAL A 78 -10.99 -10.30 -17.56
N LYS A 79 -12.11 -10.88 -17.96
CA LYS A 79 -12.11 -11.96 -18.96
C LYS A 79 -11.46 -11.46 -20.25
N ARG A 80 -10.83 -12.36 -21.01
CA ARG A 80 -10.21 -12.04 -22.29
C ARG A 80 -11.19 -11.29 -23.19
N ASP A 81 -10.67 -10.26 -23.87
CA ASP A 81 -11.38 -9.38 -24.81
C ASP A 81 -12.58 -8.58 -24.25
N LYS A 82 -12.84 -8.65 -22.93
CA LYS A 82 -13.84 -7.81 -22.25
C LYS A 82 -13.21 -6.51 -21.74
N VAL A 83 -12.89 -5.61 -22.66
CA VAL A 83 -12.29 -4.30 -22.33
C VAL A 83 -13.28 -3.44 -21.53
N PRO A 84 -12.91 -2.95 -20.33
CA PRO A 84 -13.76 -2.06 -19.54
C PRO A 84 -14.08 -0.75 -20.25
N LYS A 85 -15.34 -0.29 -20.18
CA LYS A 85 -15.70 1.08 -20.53
C LYS A 85 -15.06 2.05 -19.53
N THR A 86 -14.10 2.87 -19.99
CA THR A 86 -13.38 3.83 -19.14
C THR A 86 -12.73 4.94 -19.98
N ASN A 87 -12.66 6.15 -19.44
CA ASN A 87 -11.91 7.28 -20.01
C ASN A 87 -10.43 7.29 -19.61
N ARG A 88 -9.93 6.18 -19.06
CA ARG A 88 -8.56 6.09 -18.54
C ARG A 88 -7.64 5.57 -19.63
N GLN A 89 -6.45 6.14 -19.72
CA GLN A 89 -5.45 5.69 -20.68
C GLN A 89 -4.89 4.32 -20.26
N LEU A 90 -4.96 3.34 -21.17
CA LEU A 90 -4.29 2.06 -21.01
C LEU A 90 -2.77 2.26 -21.10
N ARG A 91 -2.02 1.68 -20.18
CA ARG A 91 -0.58 1.87 -20.05
C ARG A 91 0.20 0.58 -20.19
N LEU A 92 -0.35 -0.52 -19.70
CA LEU A 92 0.16 -1.87 -19.89
C LEU A 92 -1.02 -2.84 -19.93
N ALA A 93 -0.98 -3.81 -20.83
CA ALA A 93 -1.87 -4.95 -20.83
C ALA A 93 -1.07 -6.24 -20.95
N ILE A 94 -1.40 -7.23 -20.14
CA ILE A 94 -0.88 -8.59 -20.22
C ILE A 94 -2.08 -9.51 -20.41
N HIS A 95 -2.10 -10.21 -21.53
CA HIS A 95 -3.19 -11.08 -21.90
C HIS A 95 -2.76 -12.54 -21.82
N THR A 96 -3.56 -13.35 -21.13
CA THR A 96 -3.52 -14.81 -21.20
C THR A 96 -4.71 -15.28 -22.04
N GLU A 97 -4.78 -16.57 -22.32
CA GLU A 97 -5.88 -17.19 -23.07
C GLU A 97 -7.26 -16.77 -22.52
N GLN A 98 -7.43 -16.78 -21.20
CA GLN A 98 -8.74 -16.59 -20.56
C GLN A 98 -8.96 -15.20 -19.96
N HIS A 99 -7.90 -14.45 -19.67
CA HIS A 99 -7.99 -13.21 -18.90
C HIS A 99 -7.04 -12.12 -19.42
N SER A 100 -7.33 -10.88 -19.05
CA SER A 100 -6.42 -9.75 -19.26
C SER A 100 -6.20 -8.99 -17.95
N ALA A 101 -4.95 -8.70 -17.65
CA ALA A 101 -4.54 -7.77 -16.61
C ALA A 101 -4.19 -6.42 -17.25
N LEU A 102 -4.95 -5.38 -16.93
CA LEU A 102 -4.92 -4.08 -17.59
C LEU A 102 -4.52 -3.00 -16.57
N LEU A 103 -3.38 -2.36 -16.78
CA LEU A 103 -2.93 -1.21 -16.00
C LEU A 103 -3.32 0.09 -16.70
N TYR A 104 -4.14 0.88 -16.03
CA TYR A 104 -4.59 2.17 -16.51
C TYR A 104 -3.95 3.31 -15.73
N SER A 105 -3.72 4.45 -16.39
CA SER A 105 -3.32 5.75 -15.83
C SER A 105 -1.96 5.82 -15.10
N ALA A 106 -1.31 4.70 -14.79
CA ALA A 106 0.02 4.71 -14.19
C ALA A 106 1.05 5.33 -15.14
N SER A 107 1.91 6.20 -14.61
CA SER A 107 2.98 6.86 -15.37
C SER A 107 4.36 6.26 -15.11
N ASP A 108 4.50 5.54 -14.00
CA ASP A 108 5.76 4.96 -13.54
C ASP A 108 5.75 3.46 -13.84
N ILE A 109 6.23 3.12 -15.03
CA ILE A 109 6.34 1.76 -15.55
C ILE A 109 7.71 1.66 -16.22
N SER A 110 8.45 0.60 -15.91
CA SER A 110 9.73 0.31 -16.54
C SER A 110 9.92 -1.21 -16.68
N VAL A 111 10.78 -1.61 -17.60
CA VAL A 111 11.13 -3.02 -17.83
C VAL A 111 12.62 -3.17 -17.57
N TRP A 112 12.97 -4.13 -16.73
CA TRP A 112 14.32 -4.40 -16.28
C TRP A 112 14.69 -5.83 -16.61
N LYS A 113 15.97 -6.09 -16.88
CA LYS A 113 16.48 -7.44 -16.70
C LYS A 113 16.26 -7.84 -15.24
N THR A 114 15.75 -9.04 -14.99
CA THR A 114 15.41 -9.50 -13.65
C THR A 114 16.62 -9.45 -12.71
N GLU A 115 17.80 -9.82 -13.21
CA GLU A 115 19.07 -9.74 -12.45
C GLU A 115 19.46 -8.32 -12.00
N LYS A 116 18.92 -7.28 -12.66
CA LYS A 116 19.20 -5.86 -12.38
C LYS A 116 18.06 -5.15 -11.66
N ILE A 117 17.01 -5.86 -11.23
CA ILE A 117 15.83 -5.20 -10.67
C ILE A 117 16.16 -4.42 -9.39
N GLU A 118 17.12 -4.90 -8.59
CA GLU A 118 17.57 -4.25 -7.36
C GLU A 118 18.33 -2.93 -7.61
N GLU A 119 18.73 -2.65 -8.86
CA GLU A 119 19.30 -1.35 -9.26
C GLU A 119 18.22 -0.26 -9.43
N HIS A 120 16.93 -0.62 -9.39
CA HIS A 120 15.85 0.35 -9.58
C HIS A 120 15.87 1.43 -8.48
N PRO A 121 15.89 2.74 -8.82
CA PRO A 121 16.12 3.82 -7.85
C PRO A 121 15.13 3.86 -6.68
N PHE A 122 13.87 3.47 -6.91
CA PHE A 122 12.90 3.34 -5.82
C PHE A 122 13.20 2.15 -4.91
N LEU A 123 13.56 0.99 -5.49
CA LEU A 123 13.78 -0.23 -4.73
C LEU A 123 15.04 -0.15 -3.86
N GLN A 124 16.07 0.57 -4.31
CA GLN A 124 17.27 0.85 -3.51
C GLN A 124 17.01 1.70 -2.27
N ARG A 125 15.91 2.47 -2.24
CA ARG A 125 15.64 3.46 -1.19
C ARG A 125 14.59 3.03 -0.19
N ILE A 126 13.80 2.01 -0.49
CA ILE A 126 12.74 1.58 0.41
C ILE A 126 13.29 0.79 1.59
N GLY A 127 12.62 0.92 2.73
CA GLY A 127 12.83 0.07 3.89
C GLY A 127 12.13 -1.28 3.72
N PRO A 128 12.09 -2.09 4.80
CA PRO A 128 11.34 -3.34 4.82
C PRO A 128 9.88 -3.15 4.40
N ASP A 129 9.33 -4.12 3.66
CA ASP A 129 7.92 -4.14 3.29
C ASP A 129 7.07 -4.44 4.53
N ILE A 130 6.05 -3.61 4.79
CA ILE A 130 5.15 -3.76 5.92
C ILE A 130 4.33 -5.07 5.91
N LEU A 131 4.16 -5.69 4.74
CA LEU A 131 3.47 -6.96 4.57
C LEU A 131 4.43 -8.15 4.44
N ASN A 132 5.74 -7.95 4.60
CA ASN A 132 6.68 -9.06 4.67
C ASN A 132 6.35 -9.92 5.91
N PRO A 133 6.05 -11.23 5.76
CA PRO A 133 5.69 -12.10 6.87
C PRO A 133 6.82 -12.26 7.91
N ASN A 134 8.07 -11.99 7.53
CA ASN A 134 9.23 -12.06 8.41
C ASN A 134 9.49 -10.74 9.17
N LEU A 135 8.83 -9.64 8.80
CA LEU A 135 9.01 -8.37 9.49
C LEU A 135 8.39 -8.43 10.89
N THR A 136 9.20 -8.22 11.92
CA THR A 136 8.77 -8.24 13.31
C THR A 136 8.55 -6.84 13.86
N TRP A 137 7.72 -6.74 14.91
CA TRP A 137 7.53 -5.45 15.60
C TRP A 137 8.81 -4.97 16.29
N ARG A 138 9.74 -5.88 16.62
CA ARG A 138 11.03 -5.53 17.23
C ARG A 138 11.92 -4.77 16.25
N GLU A 139 12.01 -5.25 15.02
CA GLU A 139 12.73 -4.53 13.94
C GLU A 139 12.10 -3.15 13.69
N ILE A 140 10.77 -3.03 13.73
CA ILE A 140 10.11 -1.72 13.61
C ILE A 140 10.47 -0.80 14.79
N ALA A 141 10.49 -1.32 16.01
CA ALA A 141 10.89 -0.57 17.20
C ALA A 141 12.35 -0.09 17.11
N GLU A 142 13.27 -0.97 16.68
CA GLU A 142 14.67 -0.62 16.44
C GLU A 142 14.81 0.45 15.38
N ARG A 143 14.09 0.34 14.26
CA ARG A 143 14.06 1.37 13.21
C ARG A 143 13.55 2.71 13.73
N LEU A 144 12.47 2.71 14.52
CA LEU A 144 11.95 3.93 15.16
C LEU A 144 13.00 4.62 16.05
N GLN A 145 13.83 3.84 16.74
CA GLN A 145 14.87 4.35 17.64
C GLN A 145 16.20 4.67 16.93
N SER A 146 16.39 4.20 15.70
CA SER A 146 17.60 4.48 14.91
C SER A 146 17.82 5.98 14.67
N LYS A 147 19.09 6.37 14.53
CA LYS A 147 19.50 7.77 14.28
C LYS A 147 18.78 8.40 13.07
N ALA A 148 18.46 7.59 12.06
CA ALA A 148 17.81 8.06 10.83
C ALA A 148 16.36 8.52 11.04
N PHE A 149 15.66 7.98 12.05
CA PHE A 149 14.21 8.20 12.22
C PHE A 149 13.84 8.79 13.59
N SER A 150 14.62 8.54 14.63
CA SER A 150 14.21 8.84 16.01
C SER A 150 13.99 10.31 16.32
N GLY A 151 14.71 11.21 15.64
CA GLY A 151 14.58 12.66 15.77
C GLY A 151 13.55 13.32 14.87
N ARG A 152 12.85 12.55 14.01
CA ARG A 152 11.87 13.07 13.06
C ARG A 152 10.46 12.92 13.63
N ALA A 153 9.57 13.85 13.28
CA ALA A 153 8.16 13.76 13.68
C ALA A 153 7.50 12.52 13.04
N LEU A 154 6.70 11.79 13.82
CA LEU A 154 6.10 10.53 13.39
C LEU A 154 5.16 10.71 12.19
N ASN A 155 4.52 11.88 12.05
CA ASN A 155 3.72 12.21 10.88
C ASN A 155 4.50 12.19 9.55
N SER A 156 5.82 12.39 9.59
CA SER A 156 6.73 12.35 8.44
C SER A 156 7.32 10.96 8.28
N VAL A 157 7.81 10.37 9.38
CA VAL A 157 8.39 9.01 9.40
C VAL A 157 7.42 7.98 8.80
N TYR A 158 6.14 8.02 9.17
CA TYR A 158 5.13 7.08 8.67
C TYR A 158 4.69 7.28 7.21
N LEU A 159 5.19 8.32 6.53
CA LEU A 159 5.04 8.48 5.08
C LEU A 159 6.32 8.15 4.31
N ASP A 160 7.45 8.04 5.01
CA ASP A 160 8.74 7.78 4.42
C ASP A 160 8.85 6.30 4.03
N GLN A 161 8.95 6.02 2.72
CA GLN A 161 9.09 4.64 2.26
C GLN A 161 10.44 4.03 2.65
N ALA A 162 11.45 4.83 2.98
CA ALA A 162 12.71 4.35 3.54
C ALA A 162 12.55 3.85 4.97
N PHE A 163 11.55 4.33 5.72
CA PHE A 163 11.25 3.80 7.06
C PHE A 163 10.60 2.42 6.93
N LEU A 164 9.40 2.37 6.34
CA LEU A 164 8.66 1.14 6.06
C LEU A 164 7.92 1.31 4.73
N ALA A 165 8.21 0.41 3.80
CA ALA A 165 7.59 0.43 2.48
C ALA A 165 6.14 -0.01 2.59
N GLY A 166 5.24 0.62 1.82
CA GLY A 166 3.82 0.27 1.79
C GLY A 166 2.95 1.15 2.67
N LEU A 167 3.50 1.78 3.73
CA LEU A 167 2.73 2.73 4.55
C LEU A 167 2.35 3.98 3.78
N GLY A 168 1.12 4.46 3.97
CA GLY A 168 0.67 5.74 3.44
C GLY A 168 -0.18 6.52 4.41
N ASN A 169 -1.05 7.36 3.86
CA ASN A 169 -1.72 8.41 4.62
C ASN A 169 -2.84 7.90 5.54
N TYR A 170 -3.61 6.90 5.10
CA TYR A 170 -4.64 6.34 5.97
C TYR A 170 -4.00 5.48 7.05
N LEU A 171 -3.05 4.60 6.68
CA LEU A 171 -2.34 3.77 7.67
C LEU A 171 -1.64 4.63 8.72
N ARG A 172 -0.94 5.69 8.33
CA ARG A 172 -0.36 6.66 9.27
C ARG A 172 -1.36 7.16 10.31
N SER A 173 -2.54 7.60 9.89
CA SER A 173 -3.54 8.16 10.80
C SER A 173 -4.08 7.09 11.75
N GLU A 174 -4.35 5.90 11.21
CA GLU A 174 -4.95 4.78 11.94
C GLU A 174 -3.97 4.16 12.94
N ILE A 175 -2.72 3.95 12.53
CA ILE A 175 -1.66 3.39 13.37
C ILE A 175 -1.38 4.31 14.56
N LEU A 176 -1.16 5.60 14.32
CA LEU A 176 -0.86 6.56 15.39
C LEU A 176 -2.04 6.69 16.35
N PHE A 177 -3.27 6.61 15.85
CA PHE A 177 -4.47 6.59 16.70
C PHE A 177 -4.53 5.36 17.58
N VAL A 178 -4.31 4.16 17.02
CA VAL A 178 -4.36 2.90 17.79
C VAL A 178 -3.21 2.84 18.81
N ALA A 179 -2.05 3.39 18.47
CA ALA A 179 -0.95 3.55 19.42
C ALA A 179 -1.25 4.59 20.51
N GLY A 180 -2.20 5.50 20.29
CA GLY A 180 -2.51 6.61 21.21
C GLY A 180 -1.44 7.70 21.19
N ILE A 181 -0.70 7.84 20.10
CA ILE A 181 0.45 8.75 20.00
C ILE A 181 0.08 9.92 19.11
N HIS A 182 0.37 11.14 19.58
CA HIS A 182 0.15 12.33 18.78
C HIS A 182 1.14 12.39 17.59
N PRO A 183 0.69 12.71 16.37
CA PRO A 183 1.54 12.62 15.19
C PRO A 183 2.74 13.56 15.14
N ALA A 184 2.75 14.61 15.97
CA ALA A 184 3.87 15.55 16.05
C ALA A 184 5.03 15.04 16.93
N LYS A 185 4.77 14.04 17.80
CA LYS A 185 5.81 13.45 18.66
C LYS A 185 6.91 12.81 17.81
N LYS A 186 8.11 12.73 18.38
CA LYS A 186 9.27 12.03 17.81
C LYS A 186 9.48 10.72 18.54
N ALA A 187 10.00 9.69 17.86
CA ALA A 187 10.20 8.40 18.52
C ALA A 187 11.18 8.47 19.70
N ARG A 188 12.17 9.37 19.67
CA ARG A 188 13.08 9.60 20.81
C ARG A 188 12.41 10.17 22.06
N GLU A 189 11.20 10.72 21.94
CA GLU A 189 10.42 11.29 23.06
C GLU A 189 9.51 10.24 23.71
N LEU A 190 9.42 9.05 23.12
CA LEU A 190 8.54 7.98 23.57
C LEU A 190 9.27 7.06 24.55
N SER A 191 8.53 6.60 25.57
CA SER A 191 8.98 5.50 26.43
C SER A 191 9.16 4.20 25.64
N LYS A 192 9.94 3.25 26.20
CA LYS A 192 10.09 1.91 25.62
C LYS A 192 8.73 1.21 25.42
N GLY A 193 7.79 1.40 26.34
CA GLY A 193 6.44 0.86 26.26
C GLY A 193 5.63 1.43 25.09
N GLU A 194 5.68 2.76 24.91
CA GLU A 194 5.03 3.43 23.77
C GLU A 194 5.63 3.02 22.44
N ILE A 195 6.96 2.90 22.35
CA ILE A 195 7.63 2.39 21.14
C ILE A 195 7.16 0.98 20.80
N GLY A 196 7.13 0.07 21.78
CA GLY A 196 6.65 -1.29 21.56
C GLY A 196 5.17 -1.32 21.12
N LYS A 197 4.33 -0.48 21.74
CA LYS A 197 2.90 -0.36 21.37
C LYS A 197 2.73 0.17 19.94
N LEU A 198 3.48 1.21 19.58
CA LEU A 198 3.47 1.79 18.24
C LEU A 198 3.90 0.76 17.20
N ALA A 199 5.01 0.07 17.43
CA ALA A 199 5.54 -0.92 16.50
C ALA A 199 4.57 -2.10 16.27
N ARG A 200 3.91 -2.60 17.33
CA ARG A 200 2.86 -3.62 17.20
C ARG A 200 1.64 -3.10 16.43
N ALA A 201 1.16 -1.90 16.77
CA ALA A 201 0.04 -1.28 16.06
C ALA A 201 0.35 -1.09 14.56
N THR A 202 1.60 -0.79 14.20
CA THR A 202 2.05 -0.66 12.81
C THR A 202 1.86 -1.94 12.01
N LEU A 203 2.27 -3.10 12.55
CA LEU A 203 2.02 -4.39 11.91
C LEU A 203 0.53 -4.74 11.92
N ASP A 204 -0.09 -4.72 13.10
CA ASP A 204 -1.47 -5.21 13.28
C ASP A 204 -2.45 -4.48 12.36
N ILE A 205 -2.34 -3.15 12.26
CA ILE A 205 -3.25 -2.35 11.44
C ILE A 205 -2.98 -2.53 9.95
N SER A 206 -1.72 -2.65 9.55
CA SER A 206 -1.37 -2.86 8.14
C SER A 206 -1.78 -4.24 7.65
N GLN A 207 -1.50 -5.28 8.44
CA GLN A 207 -1.90 -6.66 8.16
C GLN A 207 -3.43 -6.83 8.20
N ARG A 208 -4.12 -6.22 9.17
CA ARG A 208 -5.60 -6.21 9.19
C ARG A 208 -6.17 -5.52 7.98
N SER A 209 -5.61 -4.37 7.58
CA SER A 209 -6.04 -3.67 6.38
C SER A 209 -5.91 -4.56 5.16
N TYR A 210 -4.80 -5.30 5.02
CA TYR A 210 -4.64 -6.28 3.95
C TYR A 210 -5.68 -7.40 4.02
N ALA A 211 -5.74 -8.14 5.13
CA ALA A 211 -6.63 -9.28 5.32
C ALA A 211 -8.12 -8.92 5.17
N GLN A 212 -8.50 -7.72 5.60
CA GLN A 212 -9.88 -7.24 5.60
C GLN A 212 -10.16 -6.21 4.49
N ARG A 213 -9.32 -6.18 3.44
CA ARG A 213 -9.54 -5.38 2.22
C ARG A 213 -9.79 -3.90 2.53
N GLY A 214 -8.92 -3.28 3.31
CA GLY A 214 -8.92 -1.85 3.63
C GLY A 214 -9.67 -1.48 4.92
N VAL A 215 -9.97 -2.44 5.80
CA VAL A 215 -10.61 -2.22 7.11
C VAL A 215 -9.56 -2.27 8.22
N THR A 216 -9.53 -1.23 9.07
CA THR A 216 -8.56 -1.09 10.16
C THR A 216 -9.18 -1.29 11.54
N ILE A 217 -10.51 -1.16 11.66
CA ILE A 217 -11.21 -1.45 12.92
C ILE A 217 -11.42 -2.96 13.15
N PRO A 218 -11.63 -3.40 14.40
CA PRO A 218 -11.91 -4.80 14.70
C PRO A 218 -13.15 -5.34 13.97
N ASP A 219 -13.10 -6.60 13.54
CA ASP A 219 -14.16 -7.26 12.75
C ASP A 219 -15.55 -7.16 13.40
N ARG A 220 -15.64 -7.41 14.71
CA ARG A 220 -16.90 -7.27 15.47
C ARG A 220 -17.51 -5.88 15.34
N GLN A 221 -16.68 -4.83 15.43
CA GLN A 221 -17.12 -3.46 15.30
C GLN A 221 -17.51 -3.14 13.83
N TYR A 222 -16.79 -3.70 12.86
CA TYR A 222 -17.09 -3.52 11.44
C TYR A 222 -18.45 -4.13 11.08
N LYS A 223 -18.69 -5.38 11.48
CA LYS A 223 -19.98 -6.07 11.32
C LYS A 223 -21.12 -5.33 12.01
N ALA A 224 -20.92 -4.86 13.24
CA ALA A 224 -21.94 -4.07 13.94
C ALA A 224 -22.33 -2.78 13.19
N LEU A 225 -21.36 -2.06 12.60
CA LEU A 225 -21.64 -0.87 11.79
C LEU A 225 -22.34 -1.24 10.48
N LYS A 226 -21.93 -2.33 9.82
CA LYS A 226 -22.56 -2.85 8.61
C LYS A 226 -24.02 -3.23 8.84
N ASN A 227 -24.33 -3.90 9.95
CA ASN A 227 -25.69 -4.28 10.34
C ASN A 227 -26.59 -3.07 10.60
N LYS A 228 -26.00 -1.95 11.03
CA LYS A 228 -26.69 -0.65 11.17
C LYS A 228 -26.77 0.15 9.86
N GLY A 229 -26.52 -0.49 8.70
CA GLY A 229 -26.63 0.14 7.39
C GLY A 229 -25.44 1.01 6.97
N ALA A 230 -24.31 1.00 7.70
CA ALA A 230 -23.16 1.80 7.29
C ALA A 230 -22.57 1.29 5.95
N SER A 231 -22.21 2.22 5.07
CA SER A 231 -21.44 1.89 3.87
C SER A 231 -20.04 1.38 4.24
N TYR A 232 -19.39 0.64 3.33
CA TYR A 232 -18.00 0.17 3.53
C TYR A 232 -17.07 1.32 3.95
N GLY A 233 -17.13 2.45 3.24
CA GLY A 233 -16.30 3.62 3.52
C GLY A 233 -16.53 4.22 4.91
N LYS A 234 -17.79 4.27 5.37
CA LYS A 234 -18.13 4.78 6.71
C LYS A 234 -17.79 3.79 7.83
N ALA A 235 -17.75 2.49 7.54
CA ALA A 235 -17.55 1.45 8.56
C ALA A 235 -16.06 1.14 8.82
N ARG A 236 -15.13 1.44 7.92
CA ARG A 236 -13.81 0.81 7.91
C ARG A 236 -12.68 1.41 8.78
N PHE A 237 -12.76 2.69 9.16
CA PHE A 237 -11.67 3.43 9.80
C PHE A 237 -11.96 3.93 11.22
N PHE A 238 -10.96 3.97 12.09
CA PHE A 238 -11.03 4.64 13.39
C PHE A 238 -11.13 6.15 13.27
N VAL A 239 -10.27 6.80 12.48
CA VAL A 239 -10.17 8.27 12.41
C VAL A 239 -10.08 8.79 10.98
N PHE A 240 -9.49 8.03 10.05
CA PHE A 240 -9.24 8.52 8.71
C PHE A 240 -10.53 8.84 7.94
N SER A 241 -10.59 10.05 7.36
CA SER A 241 -11.78 10.58 6.67
C SER A 241 -13.04 10.65 7.55
N ARG A 242 -12.86 10.73 8.88
CA ARG A 242 -13.98 10.83 9.86
C ARG A 242 -14.02 12.17 10.59
N ALA A 243 -13.49 13.24 10.00
CA ALA A 243 -13.55 14.59 10.59
C ALA A 243 -14.97 14.93 11.08
N ASN A 244 -15.06 15.58 12.24
CA ASN A 244 -16.31 15.98 12.92
C ASN A 244 -17.21 14.83 13.39
N GLN A 245 -16.86 13.56 13.12
CA GLN A 245 -17.58 12.41 13.67
C GLN A 245 -17.07 12.06 15.06
N PRO A 246 -17.90 11.42 15.92
CA PRO A 246 -17.45 10.95 17.21
C PRO A 246 -16.37 9.88 17.08
N CYS A 247 -15.32 9.99 17.90
CA CYS A 247 -14.32 8.96 18.08
C CYS A 247 -14.99 7.64 18.46
N ARG A 248 -14.52 6.53 17.87
CA ARG A 248 -15.07 5.20 18.15
C ARG A 248 -14.76 4.69 19.55
N VAL A 249 -13.78 5.30 20.22
CA VAL A 249 -13.32 4.96 21.57
C VAL A 249 -13.97 5.92 22.58
N CYS A 250 -13.60 7.20 22.56
CA CYS A 250 -13.99 8.18 23.59
C CYS A 250 -15.10 9.16 23.20
N LYS A 251 -15.67 9.03 21.99
CA LYS A 251 -16.70 9.93 21.42
C LYS A 251 -16.28 11.38 21.11
N THR A 252 -15.13 11.86 21.57
CA THR A 252 -14.57 13.18 21.16
C THR A 252 -14.55 13.32 19.64
N LYS A 253 -14.94 14.49 19.12
CA LYS A 253 -14.96 14.73 17.67
C LYS A 253 -13.56 14.54 17.08
N ILE A 254 -13.48 13.79 15.98
CA ILE A 254 -12.23 13.61 15.23
C ILE A 254 -11.88 14.91 14.54
N GLN A 255 -10.63 15.34 14.73
CA GLN A 255 -10.07 16.53 14.10
C GLN A 255 -9.40 16.18 12.78
N ARG A 256 -9.40 17.12 11.85
CA ARG A 256 -8.66 17.04 10.60
C ARG A 256 -7.70 18.22 10.53
N SER A 257 -6.42 17.92 10.37
CA SER A 257 -5.38 18.91 10.10
C SER A 257 -4.55 18.49 8.87
N SER A 258 -3.49 19.24 8.58
CA SER A 258 -2.55 18.95 7.51
C SER A 258 -1.14 18.80 8.10
N ALA A 259 -0.42 17.78 7.65
CA ALA A 259 0.98 17.56 7.98
C ALA A 259 1.70 17.01 6.74
N ASN A 260 2.82 17.64 6.37
CA ASN A 260 3.59 17.33 5.15
C ASN A 260 2.71 17.41 3.88
N ALA A 261 1.90 18.47 3.76
CA ALA A 261 0.91 18.68 2.69
C ALA A 261 -0.11 17.53 2.52
N ARG A 262 -0.29 16.70 3.55
CA ARG A 262 -1.22 15.57 3.56
C ARG A 262 -2.17 15.64 4.74
N ARG A 263 -3.44 15.36 4.50
CA ARG A 263 -4.49 15.29 5.53
C ARG A 263 -4.10 14.28 6.62
N ILE A 264 -4.23 14.65 7.88
CA ILE A 264 -4.09 13.76 9.02
C ILE A 264 -5.32 13.90 9.92
N TYR A 265 -5.73 12.78 10.53
CA TYR A 265 -6.93 12.72 11.37
C TYR A 265 -6.54 12.21 12.75
N THR A 266 -6.99 12.92 13.79
CA THR A 266 -6.60 12.64 15.17
C THR A 266 -7.78 12.77 16.12
N CYS A 267 -7.65 12.20 17.30
CA CYS A 267 -8.57 12.41 18.42
C CYS A 267 -7.81 13.05 19.58
N ALA A 268 -8.17 14.29 19.96
CA ALA A 268 -7.45 15.04 20.99
C ALA A 268 -7.42 14.32 22.36
N THR A 269 -8.47 13.55 22.70
CA THR A 269 -8.53 12.80 23.96
C THR A 269 -7.72 11.49 23.90
N CYS A 270 -7.73 10.77 22.78
CA CYS A 270 -7.00 9.49 22.67
C CYS A 270 -5.53 9.67 22.27
N GLN A 271 -5.16 10.83 21.74
CA GLN A 271 -3.81 11.17 21.29
C GLN A 271 -3.44 12.55 21.84
N PRO A 272 -3.26 12.69 23.16
CA PRO A 272 -2.85 13.96 23.76
C PRO A 272 -1.48 14.39 23.20
N ASN A 273 -1.31 15.69 23.01
CA ASN A 273 -0.06 16.27 22.51
C ASN A 273 0.93 16.58 23.64
N ASP A 274 0.49 16.45 24.89
CA ASP A 274 1.26 16.74 26.10
C ASP A 274 2.23 15.59 26.47
#